data_AF-R1DHY5-F1
#
_entry.id   AF-R1DHY5-F1
#
_cell.length_a   1.000
_cell.length_b   1.000
_cell.length_c   1.000
_cell.angle_alpha   90.00
_cell.angle_beta   90.00
_cell.angle_gamma   90.00
#
_symmetry.space_group_name_H-M   'P 1'
#
loop_
_entity.id
_entity.type
_entity.pdbx_description
1 polymer ?
#
loop_
_entity_poly.entity_id
_entity_poly.type
_entity_poly.pdbx_seq_one_letter_code
_entity_poly.pdbx_strand_id
1 'polypeptide(L)'
;MTACHACSSEAKYRCPGCGTQSCSLACVKKHKEATQCSGKRDVTAFRAIGEFDDASVVSDYHFLEAGLRSLLPAGMQRARENSSSYDARRKLLRWRVELRFGRAGITHVEAAVGDRTSLRALLEALRSYSREGVGALRVLLPLQQRPANDPRFVLLPLDASLGESLRSHVVTCAVDGCTEGSTNPRLNT
;
A
#
# COMPACT_ATOMS: atom_id res chain seq x y z
N MET A 1 -28.00 30.10 -2.12
CA MET A 1 -27.95 29.03 -1.09
C MET A 1 -28.53 27.79 -1.70
N THR A 2 -27.85 26.66 -1.58
CA THR A 2 -28.26 25.43 -2.26
C THR A 2 -28.69 24.38 -1.24
N ALA A 3 -29.81 23.72 -1.51
CA ALA A 3 -30.50 22.86 -0.54
C ALA A 3 -30.13 21.38 -0.72
N CYS A 4 -30.20 20.64 0.38
CA CYS A 4 -30.01 19.20 0.41
C CYS A 4 -31.11 18.50 -0.41
N HIS A 5 -30.72 17.62 -1.34
CA HIS A 5 -31.68 16.89 -2.17
C HIS A 5 -32.61 15.96 -1.38
N ALA A 6 -32.16 15.46 -0.21
CA ALA A 6 -32.90 14.45 0.56
C ALA A 6 -33.81 15.05 1.66
N CYS A 7 -33.51 16.25 2.17
CA CYS A 7 -34.25 16.82 3.31
C CYS A 7 -34.37 18.35 3.28
N SER A 8 -33.99 18.99 2.17
CA SER A 8 -34.14 20.42 1.89
C SER A 8 -33.48 21.40 2.87
N SER A 9 -32.72 20.91 3.86
CA SER A 9 -31.88 21.74 4.73
C SER A 9 -30.69 22.32 3.95
N GLU A 10 -29.97 23.28 4.53
CA GLU A 10 -28.76 23.83 3.92
C GLU A 10 -27.72 22.72 3.59
N ALA A 11 -27.28 22.68 2.34
CA ALA A 11 -26.32 21.68 1.89
C ALA A 11 -24.90 22.03 2.32
N LYS A 12 -24.13 21.02 2.74
CA LYS A 12 -22.74 21.14 3.18
C LYS A 12 -21.76 20.41 2.26
N TYR A 13 -22.24 19.41 1.53
CA TYR A 13 -21.41 18.51 0.73
C TYR A 13 -22.02 18.33 -0.66
N ARG A 14 -21.16 18.03 -1.65
CA ARG A 14 -21.54 17.74 -3.03
C ARG A 14 -20.99 16.38 -3.45
N CYS A 15 -21.82 15.55 -4.06
CA CYS A 15 -21.41 14.26 -4.58
C CYS A 15 -20.47 14.45 -5.79
N PRO A 16 -19.27 13.84 -5.81
CA PRO A 16 -18.33 14.01 -6.92
C PRO A 16 -18.74 13.26 -8.19
N GLY A 17 -19.64 12.27 -8.10
CA GLY A 17 -20.12 11.50 -9.26
C GLY A 17 -21.23 12.22 -10.03
N CYS A 18 -22.28 12.66 -9.34
CA CYS A 18 -23.48 13.24 -9.97
C CYS A 18 -23.71 14.73 -9.61
N GLY A 19 -22.90 15.32 -8.74
CA GLY A 19 -23.06 16.71 -8.32
C GLY A 19 -24.19 16.97 -7.34
N THR A 20 -24.95 15.95 -6.90
CA THR A 20 -26.06 16.10 -5.95
C THR A 20 -25.58 16.67 -4.61
N GLN A 21 -26.38 17.56 -4.04
CA GLN A 21 -26.04 18.24 -2.80
C GLN A 21 -26.67 17.58 -1.58
N SER A 22 -25.94 17.57 -0.46
CA SER A 22 -26.33 16.90 0.77
C SER A 22 -25.87 17.66 2.02
N CYS A 23 -26.60 17.55 3.12
CA CYS A 23 -26.26 18.19 4.39
C CYS A 23 -25.53 17.26 5.38
N SER A 24 -25.64 15.94 5.20
CA SER A 24 -25.14 14.93 6.13
C SER A 24 -24.87 13.60 5.44
N LEU A 25 -24.10 12.73 6.10
CA LEU A 25 -23.79 11.38 5.61
C LEU A 25 -25.04 10.53 5.37
N ALA A 26 -26.09 10.70 6.17
CA ALA A 26 -27.37 10.00 5.96
C ALA A 26 -28.00 10.42 4.62
N CYS A 27 -27.96 11.71 4.28
CA CYS A 27 -28.45 12.21 2.99
C CYS A 27 -27.55 11.78 1.82
N VAL A 28 -26.24 11.63 2.05
CA VAL A 28 -25.31 11.06 1.07
C VAL A 28 -25.68 9.60 0.76
N LYS A 29 -25.93 8.77 1.78
CA LYS A 29 -26.29 7.36 1.57
C LYS A 29 -27.66 7.22 0.91
N LYS A 30 -28.66 7.98 1.36
CA LYS A 30 -30.01 7.97 0.78
C LYS A 30 -30.01 8.28 -0.72
N HIS A 31 -29.26 9.30 -1.18
CA HIS A 31 -29.23 9.57 -2.63
C HIS A 31 -28.50 8.46 -3.38
N LYS A 32 -27.40 7.91 -2.85
CA LYS A 32 -26.67 6.82 -3.51
C LYS A 32 -27.55 5.59 -3.70
N GLU A 33 -28.36 5.25 -2.70
CA GLU A 33 -29.33 4.15 -2.77
C GLU A 33 -30.46 4.47 -3.77
N ALA A 34 -31.05 5.66 -3.67
CA ALA A 34 -32.19 6.06 -4.53
C ALA A 34 -31.83 6.21 -6.01
N THR A 35 -30.61 6.70 -6.31
CA THR A 35 -30.15 6.98 -7.69
C THR A 35 -29.17 5.94 -8.21
N GLN A 36 -28.87 4.91 -7.42
CA GLN A 36 -27.81 3.92 -7.71
C GLN A 36 -26.46 4.58 -8.06
N CYS A 37 -26.16 5.73 -7.45
CA CYS A 37 -24.94 6.48 -7.74
C CYS A 37 -23.72 5.83 -7.08
N SER A 38 -22.68 5.53 -7.86
CA SER A 38 -21.39 5.02 -7.36
C SER A 38 -20.68 6.01 -6.42
N GLY A 39 -20.99 7.31 -6.56
CA GLY A 39 -20.32 8.39 -5.86
C GLY A 39 -18.86 8.58 -6.28
N LYS A 40 -18.44 8.03 -7.42
CA LYS A 40 -17.13 8.24 -8.03
C LYS A 40 -17.31 9.09 -9.29
N ARG A 41 -16.43 10.07 -9.48
CA ARG A 41 -16.36 10.84 -10.72
C ARG A 41 -15.88 9.94 -11.84
N ASP A 42 -16.54 9.96 -12.99
CA ASP A 42 -15.98 9.39 -14.21
C ASP A 42 -14.89 10.32 -14.73
N VAL A 43 -13.64 9.88 -14.62
CA VAL A 43 -12.47 10.65 -15.04
C VAL A 43 -12.32 10.64 -16.57
N THR A 44 -12.94 9.67 -17.24
CA THR A 44 -12.80 9.44 -18.69
C THR A 44 -13.99 9.93 -19.51
N ALA A 45 -14.94 10.61 -18.87
CA ALA A 45 -16.12 11.14 -19.55
C ALA A 45 -15.70 12.13 -20.65
N PHE A 46 -16.20 11.92 -21.86
CA PHE A 46 -15.92 12.79 -23.00
C PHE A 46 -16.42 14.22 -22.73
N ARG A 47 -15.55 15.20 -22.98
CA ARG A 47 -15.89 16.63 -23.02
C ARG A 47 -15.62 17.17 -24.41
N ALA A 48 -16.61 17.88 -24.97
CA ALA A 48 -16.44 18.58 -26.23
C ALA A 48 -15.41 19.71 -26.07
N ILE A 49 -14.69 20.04 -27.15
CA ILE A 49 -13.60 21.01 -27.10
C ILE A 49 -14.06 22.42 -26.68
N GLY A 50 -15.30 22.79 -27.00
CA GLY A 50 -15.88 24.09 -26.62
C GLY A 50 -16.28 24.20 -25.14
N GLU A 51 -16.34 23.08 -24.42
CA GLU A 51 -16.67 23.03 -22.97
C GLU A 51 -15.42 22.74 -22.11
N PHE A 52 -14.25 22.71 -22.74
CA PHE A 52 -12.99 22.42 -22.09
C PHE A 52 -12.50 23.65 -21.32
N ASP A 53 -12.44 23.53 -19.99
CA ASP A 53 -12.00 24.58 -19.07
C ASP A 53 -10.67 24.20 -18.39
N ASP A 54 -10.08 25.16 -17.66
CA ASP A 54 -8.82 24.92 -16.91
C ASP A 54 -8.95 23.77 -15.90
N ALA A 55 -10.13 23.58 -15.31
CA ALA A 55 -10.39 22.46 -14.39
C ALA A 55 -10.33 21.10 -15.11
N SER A 56 -10.71 21.06 -16.38
CA SER A 56 -10.56 19.90 -17.26
C SER A 56 -9.09 19.59 -17.51
N VAL A 57 -8.28 20.61 -17.84
CA VAL A 57 -6.82 20.46 -18.03
C VAL A 57 -6.17 19.85 -16.79
N VAL A 58 -6.48 20.39 -15.61
CA VAL A 58 -5.92 19.91 -14.33
C VAL A 58 -6.35 18.46 -14.07
N SER A 59 -7.62 18.12 -14.35
CA SER A 59 -8.12 16.76 -14.23
C SER A 59 -7.35 15.79 -15.14
N ASP A 60 -7.15 16.16 -16.41
CA ASP A 60 -6.44 15.34 -17.38
C ASP A 60 -4.96 15.19 -17.03
N TYR A 61 -4.32 16.28 -16.58
CA TYR A 61 -2.96 16.23 -16.05
C TYR A 61 -2.84 15.24 -14.88
N HIS A 62 -3.74 15.32 -13.90
CA HIS A 62 -3.74 14.39 -12.77
C HIS A 62 -4.00 12.93 -13.18
N PHE A 63 -4.87 12.72 -14.17
CA PHE A 63 -5.10 11.40 -14.75
C PHE A 63 -3.83 10.84 -15.40
N LEU A 64 -3.16 11.65 -16.22
CA LEU A 64 -1.91 11.27 -16.87
C LEU A 64 -0.79 11.02 -15.86
N GLU A 65 -0.65 11.83 -14.81
CA GLU A 65 0.30 11.57 -13.73
C GLU A 65 0.00 10.26 -12.99
N ALA A 66 -1.28 9.96 -12.73
CA ALA A 66 -1.67 8.71 -12.10
C ALA A 66 -1.32 7.49 -12.97
N GLY A 67 -1.51 7.60 -14.28
CA GLY A 67 -1.09 6.57 -15.25
C GLY A 67 0.43 6.46 -15.35
N LEU A 68 1.16 7.58 -15.42
CA LEU A 68 2.62 7.56 -15.40
C LEU A 68 3.14 6.90 -14.14
N ARG A 69 2.50 7.15 -12.99
CA ARG A 69 2.85 6.54 -11.70
C ARG A 69 2.72 5.01 -11.72
N SER A 70 1.71 4.44 -12.38
CA SER A 70 1.57 2.97 -12.46
C SER A 70 2.60 2.34 -13.41
N LEU A 71 3.15 3.13 -14.33
CA LEU A 71 4.21 2.73 -15.27
C LEU A 71 5.63 2.93 -14.71
N LEU A 72 5.79 3.63 -13.59
CA LEU A 72 7.10 3.81 -12.96
C LEU A 72 7.71 2.45 -12.61
N PRO A 73 9.03 2.25 -12.78
CA PRO A 73 9.70 1.02 -12.34
C PRO A 73 9.35 0.71 -10.88
N ALA A 74 9.20 -0.57 -10.54
CA ALA A 74 8.81 -1.02 -9.20
C ALA A 74 9.66 -0.38 -8.08
N GLY A 75 10.94 -0.12 -8.35
CA GLY A 75 11.83 0.58 -7.40
C GLY A 75 11.37 2.01 -7.04
N MET A 76 10.83 2.77 -8.00
CA MET A 76 10.36 4.14 -7.75
C MET A 76 8.97 4.17 -7.09
N GLN A 77 8.10 3.21 -7.41
CA GLN A 77 6.83 3.03 -6.70
C GLN A 77 7.07 2.67 -5.23
N ARG A 78 7.95 1.70 -4.96
CA ARG A 78 8.33 1.27 -3.61
C ARG A 78 8.96 2.41 -2.78
N ALA A 79 9.78 3.27 -3.40
CA ALA A 79 10.34 4.43 -2.72
C ALA A 79 9.26 5.42 -2.24
N ARG A 80 8.20 5.64 -3.03
CA ARG A 80 7.09 6.52 -2.67
C ARG A 80 6.17 5.90 -1.61
N GLU A 81 6.00 4.58 -1.63
CA GLU A 81 5.19 3.86 -0.64
C GLU A 81 5.93 3.61 0.68
N ASN A 82 7.24 3.84 0.72
CA ASN A 82 8.05 3.68 1.90
C ASN A 82 7.60 4.64 3.02
N SER A 83 6.99 4.09 4.06
CA SER A 83 6.57 4.81 5.26
C SER A 83 7.59 4.71 6.41
N SER A 84 8.79 4.18 6.13
CA SER A 84 9.84 4.10 7.15
C SER A 84 10.26 5.50 7.59
N SER A 85 10.33 5.72 8.90
CA SER A 85 10.58 7.03 9.50
C SER A 85 11.30 6.88 10.83
N TYR A 86 12.03 7.92 11.24
CA TYR A 86 12.60 7.98 12.59
C TYR A 86 11.60 8.63 13.57
N ASP A 87 11.36 7.99 14.71
CA ASP A 87 10.54 8.54 15.80
C ASP A 87 11.45 9.17 16.86
N ALA A 88 11.58 10.50 16.82
CA ALA A 88 12.47 11.24 17.72
C ALA A 88 12.08 11.15 19.19
N ARG A 89 10.78 11.03 19.51
CA ARG A 89 10.31 10.93 20.92
C ARG A 89 10.71 9.61 21.53
N ARG A 90 10.57 8.53 20.77
CA ARG A 90 10.88 7.16 21.22
C ARG A 90 12.33 6.76 20.93
N LYS A 91 13.08 7.58 20.19
CA LYS A 91 14.47 7.34 19.76
C LYS A 91 14.63 5.98 19.09
N LEU A 92 13.76 5.70 18.12
CA LEU A 92 13.75 4.43 17.39
C LEU A 92 13.42 4.63 15.91
N LEU A 93 13.92 3.73 15.08
CA LEU A 93 13.49 3.65 13.68
C LEU A 93 12.17 2.89 13.58
N ARG A 94 11.23 3.44 12.80
CA ARG A 94 10.01 2.77 12.38
C ARG A 94 10.18 2.35 10.95
N TRP A 95 9.95 1.07 10.67
CA TRP A 95 10.15 0.46 9.38
C TRP A 95 8.80 0.09 8.76
N ARG A 96 8.68 0.35 7.47
CA ARG A 96 7.68 -0.34 6.64
C ARG A 96 8.26 -1.71 6.28
N VAL A 97 7.55 -2.77 6.63
CA VAL A 97 7.98 -4.15 6.36
C VAL A 97 6.96 -4.82 5.47
N GLU A 98 7.43 -5.44 4.39
CA GLU A 98 6.64 -6.29 3.52
C GLU A 98 7.01 -7.75 3.79
N LEU A 99 6.02 -8.54 4.18
CA LEU A 99 6.16 -9.96 4.48
C LEU A 99 5.48 -10.76 3.38
N ARG A 100 6.25 -11.60 2.69
CA ARG A 100 5.77 -12.45 1.58
C ARG A 100 5.73 -13.90 2.02
N PHE A 101 4.54 -14.47 2.03
CA PHE A 101 4.31 -15.86 2.41
C PHE A 101 4.28 -16.74 1.16
N GLY A 102 5.45 -17.23 0.74
CA GLY A 102 5.62 -17.92 -0.54
C GLY A 102 4.66 -19.09 -0.78
N ARG A 103 4.35 -19.90 0.24
CA ARG A 103 3.40 -21.03 0.11
C ARG A 103 1.95 -20.60 0.00
N ALA A 104 1.59 -19.47 0.60
CA ALA A 104 0.21 -18.98 0.61
C ALA A 104 -0.07 -18.00 -0.54
N GLY A 105 0.97 -17.51 -1.23
CA GLY A 105 0.83 -16.47 -2.25
C GLY A 105 0.34 -15.12 -1.70
N ILE A 106 0.46 -14.90 -0.40
CA ILE A 106 -0.05 -13.71 0.29
C ILE A 106 1.10 -12.78 0.63
N THR A 107 0.90 -11.49 0.38
CA THR A 107 1.78 -10.41 0.83
C THR A 107 1.06 -9.60 1.89
N HIS A 108 1.73 -9.40 3.02
CA HIS A 108 1.24 -8.57 4.11
C HIS A 108 2.18 -7.38 4.32
N VAL A 109 1.62 -6.19 4.55
CA VAL A 109 2.41 -4.96 4.71
C VAL A 109 2.13 -4.35 6.08
N GLU A 110 3.18 -4.23 6.87
CA GLU A 110 3.16 -3.51 8.14
C GLU A 110 3.81 -2.14 7.94
N ALA A 111 3.02 -1.08 8.12
CA ALA A 111 3.44 0.28 7.76
C ALA A 111 4.42 0.92 8.76
N ALA A 112 4.47 0.42 10.01
CA ALA A 112 5.22 1.03 11.10
C ALA A 112 5.62 0.02 12.19
N VAL A 113 6.66 -0.79 11.91
CA VAL A 113 7.29 -1.72 12.85
C VAL A 113 8.46 -1.03 13.55
N GLY A 114 8.53 -1.07 14.87
CA GLY A 114 9.68 -0.52 15.60
C GLY A 114 10.93 -1.39 15.39
N ASP A 115 12.11 -0.77 15.29
CA ASP A 115 13.38 -1.48 15.18
C ASP A 115 13.68 -2.44 16.36
N ARG A 116 13.13 -2.17 17.55
CA ARG A 116 13.25 -3.05 18.73
C ARG A 116 12.27 -4.23 18.74
N THR A 117 11.31 -4.27 17.82
CA THR A 117 10.35 -5.37 17.73
C THR A 117 11.06 -6.62 17.22
N SER A 118 10.90 -7.76 17.91
CA SER A 118 11.42 -9.05 17.42
C SER A 118 10.60 -9.56 16.25
N LEU A 119 11.24 -10.31 15.35
CA LEU A 119 10.54 -10.92 14.21
C LEU A 119 9.44 -11.89 14.68
N ARG A 120 9.66 -12.60 15.80
CA ARG A 120 8.65 -13.41 16.46
C ARG A 120 7.41 -12.58 16.82
N ALA A 121 7.58 -11.49 17.56
CA ALA A 121 6.47 -10.65 18.00
C ALA A 121 5.74 -10.03 16.79
N LEU A 122 6.47 -9.65 15.75
CA LEU A 122 5.90 -9.15 14.50
C LEU A 122 5.00 -10.21 13.84
N LEU A 123 5.47 -11.45 13.72
CA LEU A 123 4.70 -12.53 13.10
C LEU A 123 3.53 -13.01 13.97
N GLU A 124 3.68 -13.02 15.29
CA GLU A 124 2.59 -13.37 16.23
C GLU A 124 1.46 -12.33 16.19
N ALA A 125 1.78 -11.06 15.94
CA ALA A 125 0.77 -10.01 15.76
C ALA A 125 -0.09 -10.22 14.49
N LEU A 126 0.39 -11.01 13.52
CA LEU A 126 -0.37 -11.38 12.32
C LEU A 126 -1.35 -12.51 12.65
N ARG A 127 -2.51 -12.09 13.21
CA ARG A 127 -3.58 -12.94 13.74
C ARG A 127 -4.06 -14.08 12.82
N SER A 128 -3.80 -14.00 11.52
CA SER A 128 -4.22 -14.99 10.51
C SER A 128 -3.39 -16.27 10.47
N TYR A 129 -2.18 -16.32 11.06
CA TYR A 129 -1.23 -17.43 10.83
C TYR A 129 -0.78 -18.19 12.09
N SER A 130 -1.23 -17.78 13.28
CA SER A 130 -0.78 -18.34 14.57
C SER A 130 -1.27 -19.77 14.89
N ARG A 131 -1.94 -20.50 13.96
CA ARG A 131 -2.49 -21.83 14.27
C ARG A 131 -1.42 -22.91 14.49
N GLU A 132 -0.25 -22.82 13.85
CA GLU A 132 0.86 -23.78 14.00
C GLU A 132 2.03 -23.25 14.85
N GLY A 133 1.91 -22.02 15.37
CA GLY A 133 2.97 -21.36 16.12
C GLY A 133 4.10 -20.83 15.23
N VAL A 134 4.63 -19.66 15.58
CA VAL A 134 5.65 -18.96 14.78
C VAL A 134 7.01 -19.67 14.75
N GLY A 135 7.25 -20.62 15.67
CA GLY A 135 8.53 -21.33 15.81
C GLY A 135 8.94 -22.19 14.60
N ALA A 136 7.99 -22.65 13.78
CA ALA A 136 8.30 -23.42 12.58
C ALA A 136 8.65 -22.53 11.36
N LEU A 137 8.40 -21.22 11.45
CA LEU A 137 8.61 -20.30 10.34
C LEU A 137 10.09 -19.96 10.18
N ARG A 138 10.53 -19.91 8.92
CA ARG A 138 11.85 -19.42 8.53
C ARG A 138 11.67 -18.07 7.85
N VAL A 139 12.24 -17.02 8.44
CA VAL A 139 12.21 -15.67 7.87
C VAL A 139 13.45 -15.48 7.02
N LEU A 140 13.24 -15.12 5.75
CA LEU A 140 14.31 -14.95 4.77
C LEU A 140 14.32 -13.50 4.30
N LEU A 141 15.50 -12.88 4.29
CA LEU A 141 15.72 -11.54 3.73
C LEU A 141 16.56 -11.66 2.44
N PRO A 142 16.11 -11.09 1.31
CA PRO A 142 16.88 -11.13 0.07
C PRO A 142 18.14 -10.26 0.17
N LEU A 143 19.28 -10.82 -0.24
CA LEU A 143 20.55 -10.10 -0.35
C LEU A 143 20.53 -9.15 -1.55
N GLN A 144 21.02 -7.94 -1.34
CA GLN A 144 21.08 -6.90 -2.38
C GLN A 144 22.28 -7.10 -3.32
N GLN A 145 22.27 -6.40 -4.46
CA GLN A 145 23.35 -6.38 -5.46
C GLN A 145 23.64 -7.77 -6.09
N ARG A 146 22.59 -8.58 -6.29
CA ARG A 146 22.68 -9.86 -6.98
C ARG A 146 22.05 -9.77 -8.38
N PRO A 147 22.57 -10.48 -9.38
CA PRO A 147 21.89 -10.64 -10.67
C PRO A 147 20.51 -11.26 -10.44
N ALA A 148 19.50 -10.83 -11.22
CA ALA A 148 18.12 -11.29 -11.07
C ALA A 148 17.96 -12.83 -11.16
N ASN A 149 18.88 -13.51 -11.85
CA ASN A 149 18.87 -14.97 -12.02
C ASN A 149 19.56 -15.75 -10.87
N ASP A 150 20.17 -15.08 -9.89
CA ASP A 150 20.76 -15.75 -8.71
C ASP A 150 20.33 -15.04 -7.41
N PRO A 151 19.03 -15.10 -7.08
CA PRO A 151 18.52 -14.52 -5.84
C PRO A 151 19.06 -15.32 -4.65
N ARG A 152 19.73 -14.62 -3.73
CA ARG A 152 20.21 -15.21 -2.48
C ARG A 152 19.49 -14.61 -1.30
N PHE A 153 19.33 -15.41 -0.26
CA PHE A 153 18.61 -15.03 0.94
C PHE A 153 19.46 -15.33 2.17
N VAL A 154 19.32 -14.49 3.19
CA VAL A 154 19.84 -14.75 4.52
C VAL A 154 18.70 -15.14 5.45
N LEU A 155 18.95 -16.12 6.32
CA LEU A 155 18.00 -16.51 7.36
C LEU A 155 18.08 -15.49 8.50
N LEU A 156 16.94 -14.92 8.87
CA LEU A 156 16.85 -14.02 10.01
C LEU A 156 16.39 -14.78 11.27
N PRO A 157 17.08 -14.61 12.40
CA PRO A 157 16.68 -15.23 13.66
C PRO A 157 15.39 -14.60 14.21
N LEU A 158 14.42 -15.44 14.58
CA LEU A 158 13.10 -15.01 15.06
C LEU A 158 13.16 -14.16 16.35
N ASP A 159 14.12 -14.47 17.21
CA ASP A 159 14.22 -13.86 18.53
C ASP A 159 15.03 -12.55 18.52
N ALA A 160 15.74 -12.25 17.42
CA ALA A 160 16.41 -10.97 17.26
C ALA A 160 15.42 -9.87 16.92
N SER A 161 15.77 -8.64 17.32
CA SER A 161 15.05 -7.46 16.90
C SER A 161 15.21 -7.20 15.40
N LEU A 162 14.24 -6.51 14.82
CA LEU A 162 14.30 -6.07 13.42
C LEU A 162 15.56 -5.23 13.17
N GLY A 163 15.90 -4.33 14.09
CA GLY A 163 17.08 -3.49 14.01
C GLY A 163 18.39 -4.28 14.06
N GLU A 164 18.49 -5.32 14.88
CA GLU A 164 19.66 -6.23 14.89
C GLU A 164 19.78 -7.00 13.58
N SER A 165 18.65 -7.52 13.10
CA SER A 165 18.59 -8.27 11.85
C SER A 165 18.99 -7.41 10.65
N LEU A 166 18.61 -6.13 10.63
CA LEU A 166 18.91 -5.21 9.54
C LEU A 166 20.26 -4.50 9.69
N ARG A 167 20.87 -4.46 10.88
CA ARG A 167 22.13 -3.74 11.12
C ARG A 167 23.29 -4.20 10.22
N SER A 168 23.34 -5.50 9.91
CA SER A 168 24.38 -6.10 9.07
C SER A 168 23.96 -6.27 7.61
N HIS A 169 22.76 -5.81 7.23
CA HIS A 169 22.20 -6.04 5.90
C HIS A 169 21.75 -4.73 5.25
N VAL A 170 22.24 -4.48 4.04
CA VAL A 170 21.72 -3.38 3.23
C VAL A 170 20.36 -3.80 2.69
N VAL A 171 19.34 -2.97 2.93
CA VAL A 171 18.02 -3.12 2.32
C VAL A 171 17.77 -1.89 1.47
N THR A 172 17.56 -2.10 0.17
CA THR A 172 17.06 -1.04 -0.71
C THR A 172 15.59 -1.32 -1.04
N CYS A 173 14.90 -0.34 -1.61
CA CYS A 173 13.61 -0.59 -2.26
C CYS A 173 13.87 -1.47 -3.50
N ALA A 174 14.09 -2.77 -3.27
CA ALA A 174 14.54 -3.69 -4.30
C ALA A 174 13.51 -3.76 -5.43
N VAL A 175 14.03 -3.75 -6.66
CA VAL A 175 13.24 -3.97 -7.88
C VAL A 175 12.94 -5.46 -7.93
N ASP A 176 11.69 -5.86 -7.72
CA ASP A 176 11.28 -7.26 -7.94
C ASP A 176 11.41 -7.58 -9.43
N GLY A 177 12.49 -8.25 -9.80
CA GLY A 177 12.65 -8.94 -11.07
C GLY A 177 12.61 -10.44 -10.83
N CYS A 178 11.44 -10.98 -10.46
CA CYS A 178 11.19 -12.41 -10.43
C CYS A 178 9.75 -12.64 -10.89
N THR A 179 9.53 -12.59 -12.20
CA THR A 179 8.43 -13.32 -12.83
C THR A 179 8.68 -14.81 -12.68
N GLU A 180 7.60 -15.52 -12.42
CA GLU A 180 7.48 -16.94 -12.16
C GLU A 180 8.53 -17.82 -12.87
N GLY A 181 9.28 -18.56 -12.05
CA GLY A 181 10.25 -19.54 -12.51
C GLY A 181 10.60 -20.48 -11.37
N SER A 182 9.91 -21.62 -11.33
CA SER A 182 10.24 -22.81 -10.55
C SER A 182 11.75 -22.96 -10.32
N THR A 183 12.21 -22.91 -9.07
CA THR A 183 13.18 -23.88 -8.52
C THR A 183 13.46 -23.63 -7.03
N ASN A 184 13.47 -24.75 -6.32
CA ASN A 184 13.60 -24.92 -4.89
C ASN A 184 14.91 -24.32 -4.34
N PRO A 185 14.90 -23.41 -3.33
CA PRO A 185 16.14 -22.91 -2.76
C PRO A 185 16.78 -24.00 -1.91
N ARG A 186 17.90 -24.56 -2.41
CA ARG A 186 18.82 -25.35 -1.59
C ARG A 186 19.33 -24.45 -0.46
N LEU A 187 18.91 -24.77 0.77
CA LEU A 187 19.51 -24.28 1.99
C LEU A 187 20.95 -24.79 2.02
N ASN A 188 21.95 -23.91 1.93
CA ASN A 188 23.32 -24.30 2.25
C ASN A 188 23.44 -24.41 3.77
N THR A 189 23.78 -25.61 4.22
CA THR A 189 24.39 -25.95 5.51
C THR A 189 25.64 -25.13 5.79
#